data_AF-A0A832U404-F1
#
_entry.id   AF-A0A832U404-F1
#
_cell.length_a   1.000
_cell.length_b   1.000
_cell.length_c   1.000
_cell.angle_alpha   90.00
_cell.angle_beta   90.00
_cell.angle_gamma   90.00
#
_symmetry.space_group_name_H-M   'P 1'
#
loop_
_entity.id
_entity.type
_entity.pdbx_description
1 polymer ?
#
loop_
_entity_poly.entity_id
_entity_poly.type
_entity_poly.pdbx_seq_one_letter_code
_entity_poly.pdbx_strand_id
1 'polypeptide(L)'
;MTKNVERLEKRINELKESLEQHKENPESGFEEVKNVDMLIKFEIYLNDSEIGIDDGIYLYMNEDGAIVNAEYFVKEDGDVTIISFTDEQLEVIVELFADVFKVNVE
;
A
#
# COMPACT_ATOMS: atom_id res chain seq x y z
N MET A 1 6.58 -23.22 9.11
CA MET A 1 5.66 -22.19 9.63
C MET A 1 6.14 -21.59 10.96
N THR A 2 6.73 -22.36 11.86
CA THR A 2 7.17 -21.94 13.22
C THR A 2 8.22 -20.84 13.30
N LYS A 3 9.26 -20.86 12.46
CA LYS A 3 10.37 -19.88 12.54
C LYS A 3 9.96 -18.40 12.32
N ASN A 4 8.95 -18.15 11.49
CA ASN A 4 8.49 -16.78 11.24
C ASN A 4 7.62 -16.27 12.39
N VAL A 5 6.86 -17.15 13.04
CA VAL A 5 6.06 -16.82 14.22
C VAL A 5 6.98 -16.49 15.40
N GLU A 6 7.99 -17.33 15.66
CA GLU A 6 9.01 -17.08 16.70
C GLU A 6 9.76 -15.76 16.45
N ARG A 7 10.10 -15.46 15.19
CA ARG A 7 10.73 -14.20 14.81
C ARG A 7 9.83 -12.99 15.06
N LEU A 8 8.53 -13.11 14.77
CA LEU A 8 7.55 -12.06 15.05
C LEU A 8 7.42 -11.81 16.55
N GLU A 9 7.28 -12.87 17.35
CA GLU A 9 7.17 -12.77 18.82
C GLU A 9 8.38 -12.04 19.42
N LYS A 10 9.60 -12.40 19.00
CA LYS A 10 10.82 -11.70 19.41
C LYS A 10 10.76 -10.21 19.06
N ARG A 11 10.35 -9.88 17.82
CA ARG A 11 10.28 -8.50 17.34
C ARG A 11 9.24 -7.67 18.09
N ILE A 12 8.11 -8.26 18.47
CA ILE A 12 7.07 -7.61 19.28
C ILE A 12 7.60 -7.27 20.68
N ASN A 13 8.41 -8.13 21.28
CA ASN A 13 9.00 -7.84 22.59
C ASN A 13 10.01 -6.68 22.49
N GLU A 14 10.88 -6.66 21.48
CA GLU A 14 11.82 -5.55 21.22
C GLU A 14 11.08 -4.21 21.01
N LEU A 15 9.95 -4.23 20.28
CA LEU A 15 9.10 -3.05 20.07
C LEU A 15 8.44 -2.56 21.36
N LYS A 16 8.00 -3.47 22.24
CA LYS A 16 7.41 -3.10 23.54
C LYS A 16 8.42 -2.43 24.45
N GLU A 17 9.62 -3.00 24.54
CA GLU A 17 10.72 -2.42 25.31
C GLU A 17 11.08 -1.02 24.80
N SER A 18 11.17 -0.85 23.48
CA SER A 18 11.42 0.46 22.86
C SER A 18 10.30 1.47 23.16
N LEU A 19 9.03 1.04 23.15
CA LEU A 19 7.90 1.89 23.47
C LEU A 19 7.91 2.34 24.95
N GLU A 20 8.30 1.46 25.87
CA GLU A 20 8.45 1.81 27.28
C GLU A 20 9.56 2.84 27.49
N GLN A 21 10.72 2.64 26.86
CA GLN A 21 11.83 3.59 26.89
C GLN A 21 11.43 4.96 26.30
N HIS A 22 10.68 4.98 25.20
CA HIS A 22 10.19 6.22 24.58
C HIS A 22 9.17 6.96 25.46
N LYS A 23 8.34 6.23 26.22
CA LYS A 23 7.41 6.85 27.19
C LYS A 23 8.16 7.49 28.35
N GLU A 24 9.25 6.89 28.80
CA GLU A 24 10.08 7.41 29.88
C GLU A 24 10.99 8.56 29.42
N ASN A 25 11.41 8.53 28.15
CA ASN A 25 12.21 9.57 27.51
C ASN A 25 11.72 9.82 26.07
N PRO A 26 10.86 10.83 25.83
CA PRO A 26 10.33 11.10 24.48
C PRO A 26 11.39 11.44 23.42
N GLU A 27 12.61 11.78 23.84
CA GLU A 27 13.74 12.01 22.92
C GLU A 27 14.51 10.73 22.57
N SER A 28 14.27 9.60 23.27
CA SER A 28 14.78 8.30 22.83
C SER A 28 13.94 7.81 21.65
N GLY A 29 14.47 7.97 20.44
CA GLY A 29 13.78 7.53 19.23
C GLY A 29 13.72 6.01 19.14
N PHE A 30 12.75 5.50 18.38
CA PHE A 30 12.82 4.13 17.87
C PHE A 30 13.93 4.09 16.79
N GLU A 31 15.18 3.95 17.22
CA GLU A 31 16.37 4.01 16.36
C GLU A 31 16.54 2.76 15.47
N GLU A 32 15.71 1.74 15.65
CA GLU A 32 15.75 0.50 14.86
C GLU A 32 15.03 0.57 13.50
N VAL A 33 14.54 1.74 13.10
CA VAL A 33 13.99 1.92 11.75
C VAL A 33 15.13 1.95 10.76
N LYS A 34 15.38 0.81 10.12
CA LYS A 34 16.43 0.70 9.10
C LYS A 34 16.13 1.55 7.87
N ASN A 35 14.87 1.59 7.43
CA ASN A 35 14.31 2.39 6.35
C ASN A 35 12.78 2.46 6.54
N VAL A 36 12.15 3.52 6.04
CA VAL A 36 10.69 3.59 5.87
C VAL A 36 10.44 3.64 4.38
N ASP A 37 9.99 2.52 3.80
CA ASP A 37 9.53 2.53 2.41
C ASP A 37 8.06 2.94 2.42
N MET A 38 7.74 4.13 1.88
CA MET A 38 6.35 4.58 1.76
C MET A 38 5.74 4.02 0.47
N LEU A 39 4.60 3.34 0.62
CA LEU A 39 3.77 2.89 -0.49
C LEU A 39 2.36 3.49 -0.32
N ILE A 40 1.95 4.34 -1.25
CA ILE A 40 0.63 4.95 -1.29
C ILE A 40 -0.25 4.08 -2.18
N LYS A 41 -1.40 3.64 -1.65
CA LYS A 41 -2.44 2.94 -2.40
C LYS A 41 -3.59 3.89 -2.69
N PHE A 42 -3.86 4.15 -3.96
CA PHE A 42 -5.08 4.82 -4.41
C PHE A 42 -6.14 3.79 -4.77
N GLU A 43 -7.38 4.06 -4.41
CA GLU A 43 -8.55 3.32 -4.88
C GLU A 43 -9.31 4.21 -5.86
N ILE A 44 -9.31 3.81 -7.12
CA ILE A 44 -9.87 4.58 -8.22
C ILE A 44 -11.10 3.83 -8.71
N TYR A 45 -12.28 4.35 -8.40
CA TYR A 45 -13.54 3.79 -8.88
C TYR A 45 -13.78 4.22 -10.33
N LEU A 46 -14.10 3.25 -11.18
CA LEU A 46 -14.50 3.52 -12.55
C LEU A 46 -16.01 3.81 -12.58
N ASN A 47 -16.49 4.45 -13.65
CA ASN A 47 -17.92 4.72 -13.76
C ASN A 47 -18.68 3.42 -13.96
N ASP A 48 -19.76 3.24 -13.18
CA ASP A 48 -20.58 2.04 -13.16
C ASP A 48 -20.93 1.54 -14.57
N SER A 49 -20.45 0.35 -14.91
CA SER A 49 -20.91 -0.37 -16.10
C SER A 49 -22.15 -1.22 -15.84
N GLU A 50 -22.39 -1.61 -14.58
CA GLU A 50 -23.43 -2.55 -14.18
C GLU A 50 -23.99 -2.24 -12.78
N ILE A 51 -25.31 -2.40 -12.61
CA ILE A 51 -25.98 -2.11 -11.34
C ILE A 51 -25.59 -3.17 -10.31
N GLY A 52 -25.03 -2.74 -9.18
CA GLY A 52 -24.66 -3.62 -8.07
C GLY A 52 -23.24 -4.18 -8.15
N ILE A 53 -22.46 -3.72 -9.13
CA ILE A 53 -21.04 -4.04 -9.26
C ILE A 53 -20.25 -2.74 -9.15
N ASP A 54 -19.38 -2.63 -8.15
CA ASP A 54 -18.41 -1.53 -8.05
C ASP A 54 -17.04 -2.05 -8.52
N ASP A 55 -16.51 -1.48 -9.61
CA ASP A 55 -15.19 -1.84 -10.12
C ASP A 55 -14.23 -0.66 -10.12
N GLY A 56 -12.94 -0.99 -10.25
CA GLY A 56 -11.92 0.02 -10.25
C GLY A 56 -10.50 -0.49 -10.28
N ILE A 57 -9.58 0.43 -10.01
CA ILE A 57 -8.14 0.19 -10.02
C ILE A 57 -7.57 0.53 -8.65
N TYR A 58 -6.86 -0.42 -8.06
CA TYR A 58 -5.88 -0.15 -7.03
C TYR A 58 -4.57 0.26 -7.69
N LEU A 59 -4.10 1.47 -7.40
CA LEU A 59 -2.83 1.99 -7.92
C LEU A 59 -1.84 2.14 -6.78
N TYR A 60 -0.62 1.62 -6.94
CA TYR A 60 0.42 1.65 -5.93
C TYR A 60 1.55 2.56 -6.38
N MET A 61 1.85 3.56 -5.57
CA MET A 61 2.87 4.57 -5.84
C MET A 61 3.92 4.58 -4.73
N ASN A 62 5.20 4.64 -5.10
CA ASN A 62 6.29 4.74 -4.13
C ASN A 62 6.49 6.19 -3.65
N GLU A 63 7.47 6.39 -2.77
CA GLU A 63 7.85 7.70 -2.23
C GLU A 63 8.36 8.70 -3.28
N ASP A 64 8.87 8.23 -4.41
CA ASP A 64 9.33 9.08 -5.52
C ASP A 64 8.17 9.57 -6.41
N GLY A 65 6.93 9.17 -6.11
CA GLY A 65 5.76 9.44 -6.96
C GLY A 65 5.68 8.53 -8.19
N ALA A 66 6.49 7.47 -8.26
CA ALA A 66 6.44 6.50 -9.34
C ALA A 66 5.38 5.43 -9.07
N ILE A 67 4.53 5.16 -10.07
CA ILE A 67 3.60 4.04 -10.04
C ILE A 67 4.41 2.75 -10.18
N VAL A 68 4.35 1.89 -9.15
CA VAL A 68 5.12 0.63 -9.10
C VAL A 68 4.26 -0.59 -9.37
N ASN A 69 2.95 -0.49 -9.21
CA ASN A 69 2.01 -1.56 -9.53
C ASN A 69 0.58 -1.02 -9.69
N ALA A 70 -0.28 -1.81 -10.33
CA ALA A 70 -1.71 -1.61 -10.34
C ALA A 70 -2.46 -2.94 -10.38
N GLU A 71 -3.68 -2.97 -9.85
CA GLU A 71 -4.56 -4.14 -9.87
C GLU A 71 -5.98 -3.69 -10.15
N TYR A 72 -6.71 -4.47 -10.94
CA TYR A 72 -8.15 -4.27 -11.12
C TYR A 72 -8.90 -4.93 -9.96
N PHE A 73 -9.89 -4.25 -9.42
CA PHE A 73 -10.79 -4.81 -8.42
C PHE A 73 -12.23 -4.82 -8.93
N VAL A 74 -12.98 -5.83 -8.49
CA VAL A 74 -14.43 -5.90 -8.65
C VAL A 74 -15.03 -6.23 -7.29
N LYS A 75 -16.04 -5.47 -6.89
CA LYS A 75 -16.84 -5.71 -5.70
C LYS A 75 -18.26 -6.06 -6.13
N GLU A 76 -18.67 -7.28 -5.80
CA GLU A 76 -20.00 -7.81 -6.12
C GLU A 76 -20.48 -8.60 -4.90
N ASP A 77 -21.72 -8.35 -4.46
CA ASP A 77 -22.35 -9.07 -3.33
C ASP A 77 -21.53 -9.13 -2.02
N GLY A 78 -20.65 -8.14 -1.80
CA GLY A 78 -19.80 -8.05 -0.62
C GLY A 78 -18.47 -8.81 -0.72
N ASP A 79 -18.25 -9.52 -1.83
CA ASP A 79 -16.98 -10.14 -2.15
C ASP A 79 -16.11 -9.20 -3.00
N VAL A 80 -14.79 -9.27 -2.81
CA VAL A 80 -13.82 -8.49 -3.58
C VAL A 80 -12.92 -9.42 -4.37
N THR A 81 -12.95 -9.30 -5.69
CA THR A 81 -12.03 -9.99 -6.60
C THR A 81 -10.93 -9.02 -7.00
N ILE A 82 -9.66 -9.47 -6.91
CA ILE A 82 -8.49 -8.70 -7.34
C ILE A 82 -7.83 -9.42 -8.51
N ILE A 83 -7.58 -8.69 -9.59
CA ILE A 83 -6.97 -9.20 -10.82
C ILE A 83 -5.73 -8.37 -11.10
N SER A 84 -4.57 -9.02 -11.14
CA SER A 84 -3.32 -8.37 -11.55
C SER A 84 -3.33 -8.10 -13.05
N PHE A 85 -2.87 -6.92 -13.44
CA PHE A 85 -2.64 -6.61 -14.85
C PHE A 85 -1.43 -7.39 -15.40
N THR A 86 -1.46 -7.69 -16.70
CA THR A 86 -0.24 -8.09 -17.41
C THR A 86 0.71 -6.90 -17.55
N ASP A 87 1.98 -7.15 -17.88
CA ASP A 87 2.97 -6.08 -18.07
C ASP A 87 2.51 -5.04 -19.10
N GLU A 88 1.96 -5.49 -20.24
CA GLU A 88 1.41 -4.61 -21.29
C GLU A 88 0.22 -3.78 -20.81
N GLN A 89 -0.67 -4.37 -19.99
CA GLN A 89 -1.81 -3.65 -19.42
C GLN A 89 -1.36 -2.64 -18.37
N LEU A 90 -0.38 -3.02 -17.54
CA LEU A 90 0.19 -2.15 -16.53
C LEU A 90 0.84 -0.91 -17.17
N GLU A 91 1.55 -1.08 -18.30
CA GLU A 91 2.12 0.04 -19.05
C GLU A 91 1.06 1.06 -19.45
N VAL A 92 -0.09 0.60 -19.96
CA VAL A 92 -1.24 1.47 -20.29
C VAL A 92 -1.75 2.23 -19.06
N ILE A 93 -1.89 1.54 -17.91
CA ILE A 93 -2.33 2.19 -16.66
C ILE A 93 -1.30 3.23 -16.21
N VAL A 94 -0.02 2.90 -16.21
CA VAL A 94 1.06 3.82 -15.83
C VAL A 94 1.01 5.07 -16.72
N GLU A 95 0.88 4.93 -18.04
CA GLU A 95 0.80 6.07 -18.95
C GLU A 95 -0.45 6.94 -18.71
N LEU A 96 -1.62 6.33 -18.53
CA LEU A 96 -2.88 7.07 -18.31
C LEU A 96 -2.86 7.87 -17.00
N PHE A 97 -2.30 7.31 -15.93
CA PHE A 97 -2.29 7.92 -14.62
C PHE A 97 -1.02 8.74 -14.32
N ALA A 98 -0.01 8.67 -15.17
CA ALA A 98 1.24 9.43 -15.01
C ALA A 98 1.00 10.94 -14.84
N ASP A 99 0.00 11.51 -15.53
CA ASP A 99 -0.27 12.95 -15.45
C ASP A 99 -1.31 13.31 -14.37
N VAL A 100 -2.18 12.36 -13.99
CA VAL A 100 -3.21 12.57 -12.97
C VAL A 100 -2.58 12.82 -11.60
N PHE A 101 -1.51 12.09 -11.27
CA PHE A 101 -0.83 12.19 -9.98
C PHE A 101 0.35 13.16 -9.96
N LYS A 102 0.72 13.75 -11.10
CA LYS A 102 1.69 14.87 -11.15
C LYS A 102 1.12 16.18 -10.61
N VAL A 103 -0.20 16.26 -10.39
CA VAL A 103 -0.85 17.46 -9.88
C VAL A 103 -0.80 17.45 -8.35
N ASN A 104 -0.14 18.46 -7.79
CA ASN A 104 0.00 18.83 -6.35
C ASN A 104 1.35 18.53 -5.67
N VAL A 105 2.46 18.94 -6.28
CA VAL A 105 3.63 19.39 -5.52
C VAL A 105 4.05 20.79 -6.02
N GLU A 106 3.24 21.80 -5.70
CA GLU A 106 3.67 23.21 -5.63
C GLU A 106 3.65 23.67 -4.16
#